data_AF-A0A4U3L026-F1
#
_entry.id   AF-A0A4U3L026-F1
#
_cell.length_a   1.000
_cell.length_b   1.000
_cell.length_c   1.000
_cell.angle_alpha   90.00
_cell.angle_beta   90.00
_cell.angle_gamma   90.00
#
_symmetry.space_group_name_H-M   'P 1'
#
loop_
_entity.id
_entity.type
_entity.pdbx_description
1 polymer ?
#
loop_
_entity_poly.entity_id
_entity_poly.type
_entity_poly.pdbx_seq_one_letter_code
_entity_poly.pdbx_strand_id
1 'polypeptide(L)'
;MRSEFENAGWKCAELLSKINTAPDFYFDVVSQIRMSYWSKDRITLVGDACDCPSLLSGQGSTLAMVGAYILAGELKEENGNYKAAFERYENIFKPFIERKQNIAQTFARSLVPKSKLGIWLRNTFTNLMFLPFVSRLFIKQFINDKLKLKTY
;
A
#
# COMPACT_ATOMS: atom_id res chain seq x y z
N MET A 1 -20.93 8.35 -1.67
CA MET A 1 -21.09 7.29 -0.64
C MET A 1 -22.55 6.91 -0.43
N ARG A 2 -23.43 7.80 0.07
CA ARG A 2 -24.85 7.46 0.31
C ARG A 2 -25.55 6.90 -0.94
N SER A 3 -25.43 7.59 -2.08
CA SER A 3 -25.97 7.14 -3.38
C SER A 3 -25.47 5.75 -3.80
N GLU A 4 -24.18 5.46 -3.57
CA GLU A 4 -23.55 4.21 -3.97
C GLU A 4 -24.03 3.00 -3.15
N PHE A 5 -24.48 3.22 -1.91
CA PHE A 5 -24.82 2.16 -0.96
C PHE A 5 -26.31 2.08 -0.60
N GLU A 6 -27.15 2.99 -1.12
CA GLU A 6 -28.58 3.07 -0.80
C GLU A 6 -29.33 1.75 -1.09
N ASN A 7 -28.95 1.07 -2.18
CA ASN A 7 -29.56 -0.19 -2.62
C ASN A 7 -28.61 -1.39 -2.54
N ALA A 8 -27.52 -1.29 -1.78
CA ALA A 8 -26.51 -2.35 -1.68
C ALA A 8 -26.94 -3.56 -0.82
N GLY A 9 -28.08 -3.46 -0.11
CA GLY A 9 -28.63 -4.54 0.72
C GLY A 9 -27.85 -4.80 2.02
N TRP A 10 -28.05 -5.99 2.61
CA TRP A 10 -27.43 -6.41 3.88
C TRP A 10 -27.64 -5.37 5.00
N LYS A 11 -26.56 -4.84 5.59
CA LYS A 11 -26.55 -3.88 6.68
C LYS A 11 -26.31 -2.44 6.21
N CYS A 12 -26.27 -2.19 4.90
CA CYS A 12 -25.92 -0.86 4.37
C CYS A 12 -26.87 0.24 4.87
N ALA A 13 -28.19 0.00 4.87
CA ALA A 13 -29.15 0.97 5.39
C ALA A 13 -28.94 1.33 6.87
N GLU A 14 -28.62 0.32 7.71
CA GLU A 14 -28.31 0.51 9.13
C GLU A 14 -27.01 1.29 9.34
N LEU A 15 -25.98 1.01 8.54
CA LEU A 15 -24.70 1.72 8.61
C LEU A 15 -24.85 3.18 8.12
N LEU A 16 -25.58 3.40 7.02
CA LEU A 16 -25.82 4.74 6.45
C LEU A 16 -26.61 5.66 7.41
N SER A 17 -27.50 5.11 8.25
CA SER A 17 -28.23 5.90 9.25
C SER A 17 -27.34 6.39 10.39
N LYS A 18 -26.25 5.67 10.69
CA LYS A 18 -25.29 5.97 11.76
C LYS A 18 -24.14 6.88 11.33
N ILE A 19 -23.92 7.08 10.03
CA ILE A 19 -22.80 7.89 9.51
C ILE A 19 -22.76 9.30 10.11
N ASN A 20 -23.91 9.98 10.21
CA ASN A 20 -23.94 11.37 10.69
C ASN A 20 -23.66 11.50 12.19
N THR A 21 -23.76 10.40 12.94
CA THR A 21 -23.53 10.36 14.39
C THR A 21 -22.21 9.69 14.76
N ALA A 22 -21.45 9.22 13.78
CA ALA A 22 -20.15 8.58 14.01
C ALA A 22 -19.10 9.65 14.36
N PRO A 23 -18.44 9.59 15.53
CA PRO A 23 -17.47 10.60 15.96
C PRO A 23 -16.16 10.54 15.17
N ASP A 24 -15.91 9.44 14.47
CA ASP A 24 -14.67 9.07 13.80
C ASP A 24 -14.89 8.75 12.31
N PHE A 25 -15.91 9.36 11.70
CA PHE A 25 -16.21 9.14 10.30
C PHE A 25 -15.02 9.52 9.40
N TYR A 26 -14.48 8.52 8.69
CA TYR A 26 -13.42 8.68 7.71
C TYR A 26 -13.93 8.33 6.31
N PHE A 27 -13.68 9.22 5.36
CA PHE A 27 -13.96 9.00 3.95
C PHE A 27 -12.89 9.68 3.11
N ASP A 28 -12.27 8.91 2.24
CA ASP A 28 -11.18 9.40 1.40
C ASP A 28 -11.11 8.60 0.09
N VAL A 29 -10.40 9.16 -0.88
CA VAL A 29 -10.08 8.50 -2.14
C VAL A 29 -8.92 7.53 -1.95
N VAL A 30 -8.99 6.37 -2.60
CA VAL A 30 -7.84 5.46 -2.67
C VAL A 30 -6.87 6.00 -3.73
N SER A 31 -5.81 6.67 -3.29
CA SER A 31 -4.79 7.26 -4.16
C SER A 31 -3.38 6.68 -3.93
N GLN A 32 -2.49 6.92 -4.88
CA GLN A 32 -1.05 6.67 -4.77
C GLN A 32 -0.30 7.98 -5.01
N ILE A 33 0.80 8.21 -4.30
CA ILE A 33 1.69 9.35 -4.56
C ILE A 33 2.83 8.89 -5.45
N ARG A 34 3.00 9.55 -6.61
CA ARG A 34 4.04 9.24 -7.59
C ARG A 34 4.74 10.52 -8.02
N MET A 35 6.05 10.58 -7.82
CA MET A 35 6.85 11.79 -8.07
C MET A 35 8.15 11.41 -8.78
N SER A 36 8.64 12.28 -9.68
CA SER A 36 9.93 12.07 -10.36
C SER A 36 11.14 12.23 -9.44
N TYR A 37 11.00 12.99 -8.35
CA TYR A 37 12.01 13.16 -7.30
C TYR A 37 11.29 13.29 -5.96
N TRP A 38 11.85 12.75 -4.89
CA TRP A 38 11.33 12.89 -3.52
C TRP A 38 12.00 14.01 -2.74
N SER A 39 13.12 14.51 -3.27
CA SER A 39 13.97 15.48 -2.60
C SER A 39 14.15 16.74 -3.45
N LYS A 40 14.24 17.88 -2.77
CA LYS A 40 14.62 19.17 -3.35
C LYS A 40 15.46 19.94 -2.35
N ASP A 41 16.66 20.32 -2.76
CA ASP A 41 17.64 20.99 -1.92
C ASP A 41 17.86 20.23 -0.60
N ARG A 42 17.56 20.85 0.55
CA ARG A 42 17.73 20.26 1.88
C ARG A 42 16.46 19.61 2.43
N ILE A 43 15.44 19.42 1.59
CA ILE A 43 14.15 18.86 1.98
C ILE A 43 13.97 17.54 1.24
N THR A 44 13.60 16.49 1.97
CA THR A 44 13.20 15.19 1.42
C THR A 44 11.93 14.73 2.08
N LEU A 45 11.14 13.94 1.36
CA LEU A 45 9.88 13.37 1.81
C LEU A 45 10.09 11.92 2.27
N VAL A 46 9.22 11.45 3.17
CA VAL A 46 9.23 10.07 3.66
C VAL A 46 7.80 9.59 3.92
N GLY A 47 7.56 8.29 3.72
CA GLY A 47 6.25 7.67 3.96
C GLY A 47 5.20 8.14 2.95
N ASP A 48 3.93 8.17 3.36
CA ASP A 48 2.82 8.46 2.46
C ASP A 48 2.93 9.80 1.72
N ALA A 49 3.77 10.74 2.19
CA ALA A 49 4.08 11.98 1.51
C ALA A 49 4.77 11.80 0.14
N CYS A 50 5.47 10.70 -0.10
CA CYS A 50 6.17 10.43 -1.37
C CYS A 50 6.05 8.99 -1.89
N ASP A 51 5.74 8.04 -1.00
CA ASP A 51 5.80 6.60 -1.31
C ASP A 51 4.48 5.85 -1.06
N CYS A 52 3.36 6.56 -0.88
CA CYS A 52 2.07 5.95 -0.57
C CYS A 52 1.71 4.82 -1.56
N PRO A 53 1.64 3.55 -1.12
CA PRO A 53 1.40 2.39 -2.00
C PRO A 53 -0.08 2.19 -2.35
N SER A 54 -0.99 2.98 -1.75
CA SER A 54 -2.44 2.79 -1.60
C SER A 54 -2.85 1.79 -0.50
N LEU A 55 -4.00 2.09 0.14
CA LEU A 55 -4.64 1.35 1.25
C LEU A 55 -4.78 -0.15 1.00
N LEU A 56 -4.84 -0.59 -0.26
CA LEU A 56 -5.06 -1.99 -0.63
C LEU A 56 -3.84 -2.89 -0.36
N SER A 57 -2.67 -2.31 -0.13
CA SER A 57 -1.45 -3.07 0.21
C SER A 57 -1.37 -3.43 1.69
N GLY A 58 -1.97 -2.63 2.59
CA GLY A 58 -1.77 -2.76 4.04
C GLY A 58 -0.31 -2.57 4.49
N GLN A 59 0.56 -2.01 3.63
CA GLN A 59 2.00 -1.92 3.88
C GLN A 59 2.48 -0.50 4.24
N GLY A 60 1.61 0.51 4.24
CA GLY A 60 2.00 1.92 4.41
C GLY A 60 2.93 2.17 5.60
N SER A 61 2.56 1.70 6.80
CA SER A 61 3.38 1.85 8.01
C SER A 61 4.74 1.14 7.91
N THR A 62 4.75 -0.08 7.37
CA THR A 62 5.99 -0.84 7.18
C THR A 62 6.92 -0.13 6.20
N LEU A 63 6.39 0.37 5.09
CA LEU A 63 7.16 1.10 4.08
C LEU A 63 7.68 2.43 4.63
N ALA A 64 6.87 3.15 5.41
CA ALA A 64 7.31 4.37 6.07
C ALA A 64 8.50 4.11 7.02
N MET A 65 8.44 3.03 7.82
CA MET A 65 9.56 2.64 8.69
C MET A 65 10.81 2.26 7.90
N VAL A 66 10.66 1.49 6.83
CA VAL A 66 11.79 1.10 5.96
C VAL A 66 12.40 2.32 5.27
N GLY A 67 11.57 3.22 4.74
CA GLY A 67 12.03 4.45 4.10
C GLY A 67 12.79 5.35 5.08
N ALA A 68 12.26 5.53 6.29
CA ALA A 68 12.94 6.27 7.35
C ALA A 68 14.28 5.64 7.75
N TYR A 69 14.35 4.31 7.84
CA TYR A 69 15.59 3.58 8.14
C TYR A 69 16.67 3.81 7.08
N ILE A 70 16.31 3.68 5.79
CA ILE A 70 17.24 3.90 4.68
C ILE A 70 17.71 5.35 4.66
N LEU A 71 16.78 6.31 4.75
CA LEU A 71 17.11 7.73 4.74
C LEU A 71 18.07 8.11 5.88
N ALA A 72 17.78 7.68 7.11
CA ALA A 72 18.64 7.95 8.26
C ALA A 72 20.02 7.26 8.12
N GLY A 73 20.05 6.05 7.57
CA GLY A 73 21.28 5.31 7.30
C GLY A 73 22.17 5.97 6.26
N GLU A 74 21.61 6.40 5.14
CA GLU A 74 22.37 7.09 4.09
C GLU A 74 22.88 8.46 4.57
N LEU A 75 22.10 9.18 5.39
CA LEU A 75 22.57 10.43 6.03
C LEU A 75 23.76 10.19 6.96
N LYS A 76 23.77 9.07 7.70
CA LYS A 76 24.88 8.68 8.58
C LYS A 76 26.15 8.35 7.77
N GLU A 77 26.03 7.52 6.75
CA GLU A 77 27.15 7.06 5.90
C GLU A 77 27.80 8.20 5.12
N GLU A 78 26.99 9.12 4.62
CA GLU A 78 27.47 10.27 3.86
C GLU A 78 27.93 11.42 4.78
N ASN A 79 28.10 11.18 6.08
CA ASN A 79 28.56 12.15 7.08
C ASN A 79 27.78 13.48 7.03
N GLY A 80 26.45 13.42 6.83
CA GLY A 80 25.59 14.60 6.72
C GLY A 80 25.60 15.30 5.36
N ASN A 81 26.30 14.76 4.34
CA ASN A 81 26.15 15.21 2.95
C ASN A 81 24.78 14.81 2.40
N TYR A 82 23.79 15.67 2.66
CA TYR A 82 22.38 15.44 2.32
C TYR A 82 22.15 15.18 0.83
N LYS A 83 22.95 15.77 -0.08
CA LYS A 83 22.77 15.57 -1.52
C LYS A 83 23.02 14.12 -1.90
N ALA A 84 24.15 13.57 -1.47
CA ALA A 84 24.50 12.18 -1.73
C ALA A 84 23.56 11.21 -1.00
N ALA A 85 23.21 11.52 0.26
CA ALA A 85 22.29 10.70 1.04
C ALA A 85 20.90 10.60 0.41
N PHE A 86 20.32 11.72 -0.04
CA PHE A 86 19.01 11.77 -0.68
C PHE A 86 19.00 11.02 -2.00
N GLU A 87 20.05 11.17 -2.81
CA GLU A 87 20.20 10.44 -4.07
C GLU A 87 20.25 8.92 -3.83
N ARG A 88 21.03 8.47 -2.82
CA ARG A 88 21.09 7.05 -2.47
C ARG A 88 19.76 6.52 -1.93
N TYR A 89 19.10 7.28 -1.06
CA TYR A 89 17.79 6.93 -0.53
C TYR A 89 16.78 6.68 -1.66
N GLU A 90 16.68 7.62 -2.62
CA GLU A 90 15.79 7.48 -3.78
C GLU A 90 16.18 6.28 -4.65
N ASN A 91 17.47 6.11 -4.96
CA ASN A 91 17.97 5.03 -5.81
C ASN A 91 17.70 3.63 -5.22
N ILE A 92 17.77 3.48 -3.90
CA ILE A 92 17.51 2.21 -3.22
C ILE A 92 16.01 1.94 -3.13
N PHE A 93 15.24 2.93 -2.71
CA PHE A 93 13.88 2.68 -2.24
C PHE A 93 12.80 2.90 -3.30
N LYS A 94 12.98 3.87 -4.19
CA LYS A 94 11.97 4.24 -5.18
C LYS A 94 11.60 3.12 -6.16
N PRO A 95 12.55 2.35 -6.74
CA PRO A 95 12.19 1.25 -7.64
C PRO A 95 11.35 0.17 -6.94
N PHE A 96 11.62 -0.07 -5.65
CA PHE A 96 10.85 -1.01 -4.84
C PHE A 96 9.42 -0.51 -4.62
N ILE A 97 9.25 0.77 -4.26
CA ILE A 97 7.95 1.41 -4.10
C ILE A 97 7.14 1.40 -5.39
N GLU A 98 7.74 1.78 -6.52
CA GLU A 98 7.06 1.81 -7.82
C GLU A 98 6.52 0.42 -8.22
N ARG A 99 7.30 -0.64 -7.97
CA ARG A 99 6.84 -2.03 -8.18
C ARG A 99 5.64 -2.36 -7.30
N LYS A 100 5.67 -2.02 -6.01
CA LYS A 100 4.54 -2.23 -5.09
C LYS A 100 3.30 -1.46 -5.52
N GLN A 101 3.45 -0.20 -5.91
CA GLN A 101 2.37 0.64 -6.40
C GLN A 101 1.72 0.05 -7.68
N ASN A 102 2.53 -0.46 -8.61
CA ASN A 102 2.02 -1.09 -9.85
C ASN A 102 1.24 -2.40 -9.56
N ILE A 103 1.74 -3.22 -8.63
CA ILE A 103 1.05 -4.43 -8.19
C ILE A 103 -0.29 -4.07 -7.54
N ALA A 104 -0.31 -3.08 -6.64
CA ALA A 104 -1.52 -2.63 -5.97
C ALA A 104 -2.59 -2.13 -6.95
N GLN A 105 -2.19 -1.36 -7.98
CA GLN A 105 -3.10 -0.88 -9.02
C GLN A 105 -3.72 -2.04 -9.82
N THR A 106 -2.93 -3.08 -10.12
CA THR A 106 -3.39 -4.28 -10.84
C THR A 106 -4.36 -5.09 -9.97
N PHE A 107 -4.02 -5.28 -8.69
CA PHE A 107 -4.81 -6.06 -7.73
C PHE A 107 -6.11 -5.35 -7.31
N ALA A 108 -6.15 -4.02 -7.30
CA ALA A 108 -7.37 -3.26 -7.02
C ALA A 108 -8.55 -3.67 -7.91
N ARG A 109 -8.28 -4.01 -9.18
CA ARG A 109 -9.30 -4.44 -10.14
C ARG A 109 -9.83 -5.85 -9.86
N SER A 110 -9.03 -6.73 -9.25
CA SER A 110 -9.45 -8.10 -8.93
C SER A 110 -10.19 -8.21 -7.60
N LEU A 111 -9.98 -7.29 -6.66
CA LEU A 111 -10.63 -7.30 -5.34
C LEU A 111 -12.12 -6.95 -5.36
N VAL A 112 -12.56 -6.16 -6.34
CA VAL A 112 -13.96 -5.74 -6.49
C VAL A 112 -14.49 -6.22 -7.85
N PRO A 113 -14.82 -7.52 -8.00
CA PRO A 113 -15.38 -8.05 -9.24
C PRO A 113 -16.74 -7.41 -9.49
N LYS A 114 -16.92 -6.84 -10.69
CA LYS A 114 -18.19 -6.20 -11.09
C LYS A 114 -19.29 -7.19 -11.48
N SER A 115 -19.00 -8.50 -11.53
CA SER A 115 -19.93 -9.53 -12.01
C SER A 115 -20.24 -10.57 -10.94
N LYS A 116 -21.48 -11.11 -10.96
CA LYS A 116 -21.92 -12.18 -10.06
C LYS A 116 -21.05 -13.43 -10.18
N LEU A 117 -20.64 -13.78 -11.41
CA LEU A 117 -19.69 -14.87 -11.67
C LEU A 117 -18.31 -14.58 -11.07
N GLY A 118 -17.82 -13.34 -11.18
CA GLY A 118 -16.55 -12.92 -10.57
C GLY A 118 -16.58 -12.98 -9.04
N ILE A 119 -17.70 -12.60 -8.42
CA ILE A 119 -17.90 -12.72 -6.96
C ILE A 119 -17.91 -14.20 -6.54
N TRP A 120 -18.61 -15.05 -7.29
CA TRP A 120 -18.62 -16.50 -7.03
C TRP A 120 -17.23 -17.11 -7.16
N LEU A 121 -16.50 -16.83 -8.26
CA LEU A 121 -15.13 -17.28 -8.48
C LEU A 121 -14.18 -16.84 -7.35
N ARG A 122 -14.25 -15.55 -6.97
CA ARG A 122 -13.46 -15.01 -5.85
C ARG A 122 -13.76 -15.76 -4.56
N ASN A 123 -15.03 -15.92 -4.20
CA ASN A 123 -15.42 -16.58 -2.95
C ASN A 123 -15.01 -18.06 -2.94
N THR A 124 -15.17 -18.78 -4.06
CA THR A 124 -14.72 -20.17 -4.21
C THR A 124 -13.21 -20.26 -4.04
N PHE A 125 -12.45 -19.36 -4.68
CA PHE A 125 -11.00 -19.31 -4.57
C PHE A 125 -10.53 -18.96 -3.15
N THR A 126 -11.15 -17.99 -2.50
CA THR A 126 -10.88 -17.65 -1.09
C THR A 126 -11.13 -18.84 -0.17
N ASN A 127 -12.20 -19.60 -0.39
CA ASN A 127 -12.47 -20.82 0.38
C ASN A 127 -11.41 -21.90 0.13
N LEU A 128 -10.94 -22.06 -1.11
CA LEU A 128 -9.85 -22.98 -1.45
C LEU A 128 -8.51 -22.58 -0.83
N MET A 129 -8.26 -21.28 -0.60
CA MET A 129 -7.02 -20.81 0.05
C MET A 129 -6.88 -21.30 1.50
N PHE A 130 -7.97 -21.70 2.17
CA PHE A 130 -7.91 -22.31 3.51
C PHE A 130 -7.46 -23.78 3.50
N LEU A 131 -7.22 -24.37 2.33
CA LEU A 131 -6.64 -25.71 2.23
C LEU A 131 -5.11 -25.66 2.47
N PRO A 132 -4.55 -26.58 3.28
CA PRO A 132 -3.14 -26.53 3.71
C PRO A 132 -2.13 -26.70 2.57
N PHE A 133 -2.52 -27.30 1.45
CA PHE A 133 -1.66 -27.44 0.26
C PHE A 133 -1.57 -26.14 -0.55
N VAL A 134 -2.70 -25.46 -0.73
CA VAL A 134 -2.80 -24.22 -1.52
C VAL A 134 -2.13 -23.05 -0.80
N SER A 135 -2.38 -22.91 0.51
CA SER A 135 -1.76 -21.86 1.34
C SER A 135 -0.22 -21.91 1.30
N ARG A 136 0.39 -23.10 1.28
CA ARG A 136 1.86 -23.25 1.18
C ARG A 136 2.45 -22.70 -0.13
N LEU A 137 1.72 -22.79 -1.24
CA LEU A 137 2.16 -22.26 -2.53
C LEU A 137 2.02 -20.73 -2.58
N PHE A 138 0.93 -20.17 -2.06
CA PHE A 138 0.68 -18.73 -2.04
C PHE A 138 1.61 -17.95 -1.09
N ILE A 139 1.90 -18.50 0.09
CA ILE A 139 2.81 -17.88 1.06
C ILE A 139 4.21 -17.66 0.46
N LYS A 140 4.73 -18.62 -0.33
CA LYS A 140 6.04 -18.48 -0.99
C LYS A 140 6.10 -17.30 -1.96
N GLN A 141 5.00 -17.00 -2.65
CA GLN A 141 4.98 -15.96 -3.67
C GLN A 141 4.84 -14.54 -3.07
N PHE A 142 4.17 -14.40 -1.92
CA PHE A 142 4.10 -13.14 -1.17
C PHE A 142 5.42 -12.78 -0.47
N ILE A 143 6.20 -13.78 -0.04
CA ILE A 143 7.46 -13.58 0.71
C ILE A 143 8.63 -13.11 -0.18
N ASN A 144 8.54 -13.24 -1.51
CA ASN A 144 9.72 -13.11 -2.37
C ASN A 144 10.08 -11.67 -2.81
N ASP A 145 9.24 -10.67 -2.54
CA ASP A 145 9.57 -9.25 -2.77
C ASP A 145 10.30 -8.67 -1.55
N LYS A 146 11.56 -9.10 -1.33
CA LYS A 146 12.37 -8.58 -0.23
C LYS A 146 13.29 -7.47 -0.72
N LEU A 147 13.10 -6.27 -0.20
CA LEU A 147 14.15 -5.26 -0.21
C LEU A 147 15.24 -5.73 0.76
N LYS A 148 16.47 -5.94 0.28
CA LYS A 148 17.59 -6.26 1.16
C LYS A 148 18.06 -4.98 1.83
N LEU A 149 17.82 -4.85 3.12
CA LEU A 149 18.27 -3.70 3.90
C LEU A 149 19.79 -3.78 4.13
N LYS A 150 20.46 -2.65 3.92
CA LYS A 150 21.85 -2.44 4.31
C LYS A 150 21.94 -2.33 5.83
N THR A 151 23.05 -2.76 6.41
CA THR A 151 23.40 -2.47 7.81
C THR A 151 24.24 -1.19 7.83
N TYR A 152 23.76 -0.17 8.53
CA TYR A 152 24.36 1.18 8.62
C TYR A 152 25.12 1.41 9.91
#